data_AF-A0A3D5YHK1-F1
#
_entry.id   AF-A0A3D5YHK1-F1
#
_cell.length_a   1.000
_cell.length_b   1.000
_cell.length_c   1.000
_cell.angle_alpha   90.00
_cell.angle_beta   90.00
_cell.angle_gamma   90.00
#
_symmetry.space_group_name_H-M   'P 1'
#
loop_
_entity.id
_entity.type
_entity.pdbx_description
1 polymer ?
#
loop_
_entity_poly.entity_id
_entity_poly.type
_entity_poly.pdbx_seq_one_letter_code
_entity_poly.pdbx_strand_id
1 'polypeptide(L)'
;MLNTLQEKSLPKTFEELDIVKVHPMQIEVVTQEATRHILYAINDVVIGGNILDYFSFDLHGESFDKHILGTGLILSTSLGSSGYRLGN
;
A
#
# COMPACT_ATOMS: atom_id res chain seq x y z
N MET A 1 -23.96 -25.30 22.06
CA MET A 1 -23.69 -23.90 22.42
C MET A 1 -23.53 -23.12 21.13
N LEU A 2 -24.46 -22.22 20.82
CA LEU A 2 -24.41 -21.39 19.61
C LEU A 2 -23.54 -20.17 19.93
N ASN A 3 -22.45 -19.98 19.20
CA ASN A 3 -21.65 -18.76 19.25
C ASN A 3 -22.51 -17.60 18.75
N THR A 4 -22.99 -16.77 19.67
CA THR A 4 -23.52 -15.45 19.36
C THR A 4 -22.39 -14.63 18.77
N LEU A 5 -22.39 -14.51 17.44
CA LEU A 5 -21.71 -13.43 16.74
C LEU A 5 -22.25 -12.14 17.34
N GLN A 6 -21.46 -11.50 18.21
CA GLN A 6 -21.74 -10.14 18.65
C GLN A 6 -21.78 -9.28 17.39
N GLU A 7 -22.98 -8.87 17.00
CA GLU A 7 -23.16 -7.77 16.04
C GLU A 7 -22.44 -6.56 16.62
N LYS A 8 -21.23 -6.27 16.11
CA LYS A 8 -20.58 -4.99 16.38
C LYS A 8 -21.45 -3.92 15.75
N SER A 9 -22.19 -3.20 16.59
CA SER A 9 -22.99 -2.05 16.16
C SER A 9 -22.07 -1.01 15.51
N LEU A 10 -22.47 -0.51 14.33
CA LEU A 10 -21.78 0.59 13.68
C LEU A 10 -21.82 1.84 14.58
N PRO A 11 -20.72 2.61 14.65
CA PRO A 11 -20.66 3.82 15.46
C PRO A 11 -21.72 4.83 15.01
N LYS A 12 -22.41 5.42 15.97
CA LYS A 12 -23.57 6.31 15.80
C LYS A 12 -23.22 7.77 16.02
N THR A 13 -22.07 8.06 16.64
CA THR A 13 -21.61 9.43 16.89
C THR A 13 -20.19 9.65 16.36
N PHE A 14 -19.83 10.92 16.14
CA PHE A 14 -18.51 11.29 15.68
C PHE A 14 -17.43 11.01 16.75
N GLU A 15 -17.79 11.02 18.05
CA GLU A 15 -16.88 10.63 19.14
C GLU A 15 -16.67 9.10 19.24
N GLU A 16 -17.59 8.30 18.69
CA GLU A 16 -17.45 6.83 18.57
C GLU A 16 -16.59 6.42 17.36
N LEU A 17 -16.24 7.36 16.47
CA LEU A 17 -15.25 7.13 15.44
C LEU A 17 -13.87 7.10 16.10
N ASP A 18 -13.35 5.89 16.30
CA ASP A 18 -11.95 5.69 16.64
C ASP A 18 -11.10 6.46 15.61
N ILE A 19 -10.25 7.38 16.08
CA ILE A 19 -9.37 8.15 15.18
C ILE A 19 -8.53 7.13 14.43
N VAL A 20 -8.84 6.90 13.16
CA VAL A 20 -8.08 6.00 12.30
C VAL A 20 -6.71 6.67 12.12
N LYS A 21 -5.71 6.19 12.86
CA LYS A 21 -4.32 6.59 12.66
C LYS A 21 -3.89 6.05 11.29
N VAL A 22 -3.97 6.91 10.30
CA VAL A 22 -3.48 6.62 8.96
C VAL A 22 -1.99 6.89 8.94
N HIS A 23 -1.21 5.91 8.51
CA HIS A 23 0.21 6.04 8.24
C HIS A 23 0.38 6.15 6.72
N PRO A 24 0.41 7.37 6.13
CA PRO A 24 0.62 7.52 4.71
C PRO A 24 2.05 7.10 4.33
N MET A 25 2.20 6.59 3.11
CA MET A 25 3.51 6.39 2.50
C MET A 25 4.00 7.71 1.94
N GLN A 26 5.21 8.11 2.31
CA GLN A 26 5.96 9.14 1.59
C GLN A 26 6.84 8.46 0.55
N ILE A 27 6.75 8.91 -0.70
CA ILE A 27 7.51 8.37 -1.83
C ILE A 27 8.45 9.45 -2.33
N GLU A 28 9.71 9.10 -2.51
CA GLU A 28 10.68 9.92 -3.24
C GLU A 28 10.92 9.27 -4.61
N VAL A 29 10.52 9.96 -5.68
CA VAL A 29 10.79 9.52 -7.05
C VAL A 29 12.04 10.24 -7.53
N VAL A 30 13.09 9.48 -7.83
CA VAL A 30 14.35 9.98 -8.38
C VAL A 30 14.43 9.54 -9.84
N THR A 31 14.53 10.53 -10.73
CA THR A 31 14.67 10.28 -12.18
C THR A 31 16.14 10.10 -12.56
N GLN A 32 16.40 9.63 -13.79
CA GLN A 32 17.76 9.48 -14.32
C GLN A 32 18.53 10.81 -14.36
N GLU A 33 17.82 11.94 -14.51
CA GLU A 33 18.40 13.29 -14.49
C GLU A 33 18.64 13.82 -13.06
N ALA A 34 18.55 12.95 -12.05
CA ALA A 34 18.64 13.28 -10.63
C ALA A 34 17.59 14.28 -10.12
N THR A 35 16.51 14.50 -10.88
CA THR A 35 15.36 15.28 -10.40
C THR A 35 14.59 14.47 -9.36
N ARG A 36 14.23 15.11 -8.25
CA ARG A 36 13.55 14.51 -7.10
C ARG A 36 12.13 15.04 -6.95
N HIS A 37 11.18 14.13 -6.77
CA HIS A 37 9.79 14.46 -6.48
C HIS A 37 9.34 13.75 -5.19
N ILE A 38 8.76 14.51 -4.26
CA ILE A 38 8.16 13.96 -3.04
C ILE A 38 6.65 13.85 -3.26
N LEU A 39 6.12 12.65 -3.09
CA LEU A 39 4.71 12.31 -3.23
C LEU A 39 4.21 11.65 -1.94
N TYR A 40 2.89 11.68 -1.74
CA TYR A 40 2.25 11.02 -0.60
C TYR A 40 1.11 10.13 -1.10
N ALA A 41 1.03 8.92 -0.58
CA ALA A 41 -0.03 7.97 -0.86
C ALA A 41 -0.64 7.40 0.43
N ILE A 42 -1.97 7.34 0.50
CA ILE A 42 -2.70 6.82 1.67
C ILE A 42 -2.93 5.32 1.55
N ASN A 43 -3.22 4.82 0.34
CA ASN A 43 -3.56 3.43 0.08
C ASN A 43 -2.40 2.68 -0.56
N ASP A 44 -2.15 2.97 -1.83
CA ASP A 44 -1.29 2.16 -2.67
C ASP A 44 -0.33 3.03 -3.48
N VAL A 45 0.85 2.49 -3.75
CA VAL A 45 1.81 2.98 -4.73
C VAL A 45 2.01 1.87 -5.74
N VAL A 46 1.74 2.19 -7.00
CA VAL A 46 1.89 1.25 -8.12
C VAL A 46 3.11 1.66 -8.95
N ILE A 47 4.05 0.74 -9.10
CA ILE A 47 5.26 0.90 -9.90
C ILE A 47 5.17 -0.12 -11.05
N GLY A 48 4.90 0.33 -12.27
CA GLY A 48 4.73 -0.60 -13.39
C GLY A 48 4.33 0.07 -14.68
N GLY A 49 4.21 -0.73 -15.73
CA GLY A 49 3.82 -0.29 -17.06
C GLY A 49 2.90 -1.31 -17.75
N ASN A 50 2.56 -1.03 -19.01
CA ASN A 50 1.74 -1.93 -19.83
C ASN A 50 2.52 -3.14 -20.38
N ILE A 51 3.81 -3.24 -20.08
CA ILE A 51 4.74 -4.22 -20.62
C ILE A 51 5.37 -4.99 -19.45
N LEU A 52 5.69 -6.26 -19.69
CA LEU A 52 6.42 -7.10 -18.76
C LEU A 52 7.83 -6.53 -18.53
N ASP A 53 8.19 -6.28 -17.28
CA ASP A 53 9.48 -5.68 -16.91
C ASP A 53 10.11 -6.39 -15.71
N TYR A 54 11.40 -6.12 -15.49
CA TYR A 54 12.16 -6.62 -14.35
C TYR A 54 12.30 -5.53 -13.28
N PHE A 55 11.91 -5.89 -12.07
CA PHE A 55 12.02 -4.99 -10.92
C PHE A 55 12.99 -5.57 -9.88
N SER A 56 13.85 -4.71 -9.35
CA SER A 56 14.74 -4.97 -8.21
C SER A 56 14.34 -4.11 -7.02
N PHE A 57 14.49 -4.64 -5.81
CA PHE A 57 14.06 -3.95 -4.60
C PHE A 57 15.11 -4.08 -3.53
N ASP A 58 15.34 -3.00 -2.80
CA ASP A 58 16.16 -3.02 -1.60
C ASP A 58 15.28 -2.64 -0.40
N LEU A 59 15.38 -3.41 0.69
CA LEU A 59 14.70 -3.12 1.94
C LEU A 59 15.75 -2.73 2.97
N HIS A 60 15.66 -1.50 3.49
CA HIS A 60 16.65 -0.96 4.43
C HIS A 60 18.10 -0.99 3.91
N GLY A 61 18.27 -0.87 2.59
CA GLY A 61 19.58 -0.92 1.93
C GLY A 61 20.13 -2.33 1.70
N GLU A 62 19.38 -3.37 2.08
CA GLU A 62 19.72 -4.76 1.75
C GLU A 62 18.96 -5.18 0.48
N SER A 63 19.68 -5.73 -0.49
CA SER A 63 19.05 -6.14 -1.73
C SER A 63 18.18 -7.35 -1.54
N PHE A 64 16.94 -7.22 -1.99
CA PHE A 64 16.01 -8.32 -2.13
C PHE A 64 16.27 -8.96 -3.49
N ASP A 65 17.18 -9.94 -3.52
CA ASP A 65 17.71 -10.66 -4.72
C ASP A 65 16.66 -11.47 -5.52
N LYS A 66 15.37 -11.14 -5.38
CA LYS A 66 14.32 -11.70 -6.23
C LYS A 66 14.03 -10.73 -7.36
N HIS A 67 14.53 -11.07 -8.55
CA HIS A 67 14.01 -10.51 -9.79
C HIS A 67 12.55 -10.96 -9.95
N ILE A 68 11.62 -10.02 -9.79
CA ILE A 68 10.20 -10.29 -10.02
C ILE A 68 9.90 -9.89 -11.46
N LEU A 69 9.47 -10.88 -12.26
CA LEU A 69 8.97 -10.66 -13.60
C LEU A 69 7.46 -10.43 -13.54
N GLY A 70 7.01 -9.26 -13.99
CA GLY A 70 5.60 -8.89 -13.97
C GLY A 70 5.34 -7.58 -14.69
N THR A 71 4.09 -7.15 -14.70
CA THR A 71 3.68 -5.85 -15.27
C THR A 71 3.88 -4.69 -14.28
N GLY A 72 4.09 -5.00 -13.00
CA GLY A 72 4.35 -4.00 -11.97
C GLY A 72 4.38 -4.58 -10.56
N LEU A 73 4.68 -3.69 -9.61
CA LEU A 73 4.63 -3.88 -8.17
C LEU A 73 3.57 -2.96 -7.56
N ILE A 74 2.88 -3.46 -6.54
CA ILE A 74 2.01 -2.67 -5.68
C ILE A 74 2.56 -2.70 -4.25
N LEU A 75 2.84 -1.52 -3.69
CA LEU A 75 3.11 -1.32 -2.26
C LEU A 75 1.84 -0.77 -1.62
N SER A 76 1.32 -1.45 -0.61
CA SER A 76 0.05 -1.09 0.05
C SER A 76 0.25 -0.77 1.51
N THR A 77 -0.44 0.25 2.01
CA THR A 77 -0.64 0.42 3.45
C THR A 77 -1.63 -0.63 3.97
N SER A 78 -1.72 -0.75 5.29
CA SER A 78 -2.77 -1.56 5.92
C SER A 78 -4.18 -1.12 5.51
N LEU A 79 -4.39 0.18 5.22
CA LEU A 79 -5.67 0.68 4.72
C LEU A 79 -5.91 0.27 3.25
N GLY A 80 -4.87 0.31 2.41
CA GLY A 80 -4.94 -0.18 1.02
C GLY A 80 -5.14 -1.70 0.90
N SER A 81 -4.86 -2.47 1.96
CA SER A 81 -4.98 -3.94 1.94
C SER A 81 -6.39 -4.47 1.72
N SER A 82 -7.42 -3.70 2.08
CA SER A 82 -8.84 -3.97 1.76
C SER A 82 -9.32 -3.21 0.52
N GLY A 83 -8.43 -2.52 -0.18
CA GLY A 83 -8.70 -1.79 -1.42
C GLY A 83 -8.35 -2.62 -2.65
N TYR A 84 -7.37 -2.15 -3.44
CA TYR A 84 -7.01 -2.70 -4.75
C TYR A 84 -6.66 -4.21 -4.73
N ARG A 85 -6.18 -4.72 -3.58
CA ARG A 85 -5.85 -6.14 -3.36
C ARG A 85 -7.06 -7.09 -3.29
N LEU A 86 -8.26 -6.61 -3.03
CA LEU A 86 -9.45 -7.46 -3.01
C LEU A 86 -10.08 -7.67 -4.39
N GLY A 87 -9.67 -6.89 -5.40
CA GLY A 87 -10.24 -6.92 -6.74
C GLY A 87 -9.40 -7.64 -7.80
N ASN A 88 -8.18 -8.07 -7.48
CA ASN A 88 -7.27 -8.79 -8.38
C ASN A 88 -6.79 -10.10 -7.77
#